data_AF-I1CRR6-F1
#
_entry.id   AF-I1CRR6-F1
#
_cell.length_a   1.000
_cell.length_b   1.000
_cell.length_c   1.000
_cell.angle_alpha   90.00
_cell.angle_beta   90.00
_cell.angle_gamma   90.00
#
_symmetry.space_group_name_H-M   'P 1'
#
loop_
_entity.id
_entity.type
_entity.pdbx_description
1 polymer ?
#
loop_
_entity_poly.entity_id
_entity_poly.type
_entity_poly.pdbx_seq_one_letter_code
_entity_poly.pdbx_strand_id
1 'polypeptide(L)'
;MEVRNTIINPMPQSFHQYIDAFIDSTLSLLLLKEEEDHDDAAINLEFLDHILKEAHKSYSSHIDYNSNEDAFNQLFVWPYLSIIAKSVTIEGCNSDFIQSHPCLESMSRQLKAVVLYVDDKNQYKSDGLIKLFGLDKLELLLLETSGSFSNKDKNKVKLGHHKGYTEH
;
A
#
# COMPACT_ATOMS: atom_id res chain seq x y z
N MET A 1 -39.03 -6.93 -29.88
CA MET A 1 -37.85 -7.78 -30.01
C MET A 1 -36.67 -6.85 -30.17
N GLU A 2 -35.97 -6.60 -29.06
CA GLU A 2 -34.78 -5.75 -29.01
C GLU A 2 -33.63 -6.41 -29.79
N VAL A 3 -32.85 -5.62 -30.51
CA VAL A 3 -31.47 -5.97 -30.84
C VAL A 3 -30.60 -4.86 -30.26
N ARG A 4 -30.18 -5.04 -29.01
CA ARG A 4 -29.11 -4.25 -28.42
C ARG A 4 -27.83 -4.74 -29.09
N ASN A 5 -27.26 -3.92 -29.98
CA ASN A 5 -25.93 -4.18 -30.54
C ASN A 5 -24.91 -4.13 -29.40
N THR A 6 -24.55 -5.30 -28.86
CA THR A 6 -23.37 -5.47 -28.03
C THR A 6 -22.15 -5.12 -28.86
N ILE A 7 -21.55 -3.95 -28.60
CA ILE A 7 -20.22 -3.62 -29.09
C ILE A 7 -19.26 -4.62 -28.42
N ILE A 8 -18.83 -5.62 -29.17
CA ILE A 8 -17.79 -6.54 -28.73
C ILE A 8 -16.48 -5.76 -28.86
N ASN A 9 -16.03 -5.15 -27.77
CA ASN A 9 -14.67 -4.61 -27.74
C ASN A 9 -13.70 -5.79 -27.94
N PRO A 10 -12.76 -5.71 -28.90
CA PRO A 10 -11.81 -6.77 -29.14
C PRO A 10 -11.04 -7.08 -27.86
N MET A 11 -10.80 -8.37 -27.61
CA MET A 11 -10.07 -8.81 -26.41
C MET A 11 -8.70 -8.11 -26.38
N PRO A 12 -8.37 -7.39 -25.29
CA PRO A 12 -7.11 -6.66 -25.19
C PRO A 12 -5.90 -7.59 -25.35
N GLN A 13 -4.90 -7.15 -26.11
CA GLN A 13 -3.70 -7.96 -26.41
C GLN A 13 -2.62 -7.84 -25.33
N SER A 14 -2.76 -6.86 -24.42
CA SER A 14 -1.89 -6.69 -23.25
C SER A 14 -2.70 -6.30 -22.02
N PHE A 15 -2.12 -6.48 -20.85
CA PHE A 15 -2.73 -6.12 -19.57
C PHE A 15 -3.02 -4.61 -19.47
N HIS A 16 -2.16 -3.77 -20.04
CA HIS A 16 -2.37 -2.32 -20.13
C HIS A 16 -3.59 -1.97 -20.96
N GLN A 17 -3.71 -2.56 -22.15
CA GLN A 17 -4.88 -2.35 -23.02
C GLN A 17 -6.17 -2.83 -22.33
N TYR A 18 -6.08 -3.85 -21.48
CA TYR A 18 -7.21 -4.29 -20.67
C TYR A 18 -7.58 -3.26 -19.61
N ILE A 19 -6.60 -2.71 -18.89
CA ILE A 19 -6.85 -1.65 -17.91
C ILE A 19 -7.42 -0.41 -18.60
N ASP A 20 -6.85 0.04 -19.72
CA ASP A 20 -7.33 1.20 -20.47
C ASP A 20 -8.79 1.02 -20.90
N ALA A 21 -9.11 -0.13 -21.51
CA ALA A 21 -10.47 -0.46 -21.92
C ALA A 21 -11.43 -0.61 -20.73
N PHE A 22 -10.94 -1.12 -19.60
CA PHE A 22 -11.72 -1.28 -18.38
C PHE A 22 -12.00 0.08 -17.72
N ILE A 23 -11.02 0.97 -17.63
CA ILE A 23 -11.18 2.33 -17.12
C ILE A 23 -12.20 3.08 -17.99
N ASP A 24 -12.02 3.07 -19.32
CA ASP A 24 -12.92 3.76 -20.24
C ASP A 24 -14.35 3.20 -20.22
N SER A 25 -14.50 1.87 -20.15
CA SER A 25 -15.80 1.21 -20.23
C SER A 25 -16.53 1.14 -18.89
N THR A 26 -15.83 0.92 -17.78
CA THR A 26 -16.47 0.54 -16.49
C THR A 26 -16.81 1.78 -15.66
N LEU A 27 -15.97 2.82 -15.65
CA LEU A 27 -16.34 4.11 -15.05
C LEU A 27 -17.58 4.68 -15.75
N SER A 28 -17.61 4.66 -17.08
CA SER A 28 -18.74 5.15 -17.86
C SER A 28 -20.05 4.40 -17.61
N LEU A 29 -19.98 3.08 -17.37
CA LEU A 29 -21.16 2.23 -17.17
C LEU A 29 -21.64 2.21 -15.70
N LEU A 30 -20.74 2.46 -14.75
CA LEU A 30 -21.06 2.57 -13.33
C LEU A 30 -21.65 3.95 -12.99
N LEU A 31 -21.13 5.03 -13.58
CA LEU A 31 -21.71 6.38 -13.51
C LEU A 31 -23.16 6.45 -14.05
N LEU A 32 -23.55 5.51 -14.93
CA LEU A 32 -24.92 5.41 -15.46
C LEU A 32 -25.88 4.60 -14.57
N LYS A 33 -25.38 3.92 -13.53
CA LYS A 33 -26.20 3.06 -12.64
C LYS A 33 -26.51 3.68 -11.27
N GLU A 34 -25.90 4.81 -10.92
CA GLU A 34 -26.02 5.44 -9.60
C GLU A 34 -27.21 6.40 -9.47
N GLU A 35 -28.45 5.89 -9.56
CA GLU A 35 -29.62 6.63 -9.04
C GLU A 35 -30.11 6.13 -7.67
N GLU A 36 -29.56 5.04 -7.11
CA GLU A 36 -29.97 4.54 -5.79
C GLU A 36 -28.75 4.09 -4.94
N ASP A 37 -28.64 4.65 -3.73
CA ASP A 37 -27.56 4.56 -2.71
C ASP A 37 -26.27 5.38 -2.98
N HIS A 38 -26.31 6.64 -2.54
CA HIS A 38 -25.57 7.74 -3.16
C HIS A 38 -24.16 8.04 -2.60
N ASP A 39 -23.74 7.51 -1.44
CA ASP A 39 -22.45 7.91 -0.82
C ASP A 39 -21.41 6.78 -0.77
N ASP A 40 -21.79 5.60 -0.29
CA ASP A 40 -20.85 4.47 -0.17
C ASP A 40 -20.43 3.92 -1.54
N ALA A 41 -21.33 3.93 -2.53
CA ALA A 41 -21.02 3.48 -3.89
C ALA A 41 -19.97 4.40 -4.53
N ALA A 42 -20.16 5.71 -4.45
CA ALA A 42 -19.25 6.71 -4.98
C ALA A 42 -17.84 6.62 -4.34
N ILE A 43 -17.76 6.43 -3.01
CA ILE A 43 -16.48 6.27 -2.30
C ILE A 43 -15.76 4.99 -2.76
N ASN A 44 -16.49 3.88 -2.92
CA ASN A 44 -15.91 2.63 -3.39
C ASN A 44 -15.44 2.72 -4.84
N LEU A 45 -16.16 3.44 -5.69
CA LEU A 45 -15.76 3.70 -7.09
C LEU A 45 -14.53 4.60 -7.16
N GLU A 46 -14.47 5.66 -6.36
CA GLU A 46 -13.30 6.52 -6.26
C GLU A 46 -12.07 5.72 -5.79
N PHE A 47 -12.22 4.87 -4.78
CA PHE A 47 -11.15 3.98 -4.34
C PHE A 47 -10.69 3.04 -5.46
N LEU A 48 -11.63 2.40 -6.15
CA LEU A 48 -11.32 1.49 -7.27
C LEU A 48 -10.62 2.20 -8.43
N ASP A 49 -11.06 3.40 -8.78
CA ASP A 49 -10.42 4.24 -9.81
C ASP A 49 -8.96 4.55 -9.45
N HIS A 50 -8.68 4.92 -8.19
CA HIS A 50 -7.31 5.13 -7.71
C HIS A 50 -6.44 3.87 -7.84
N ILE A 51 -6.96 2.69 -7.48
CA ILE A 51 -6.25 1.42 -7.60
C ILE A 51 -5.92 1.11 -9.06
N LEU A 52 -6.87 1.33 -9.98
CA LEU A 52 -6.69 1.07 -11.41
C LEU A 52 -5.71 2.04 -12.06
N LYS A 53 -5.76 3.33 -11.70
CA LYS A 53 -4.81 4.33 -12.16
C LYS A 53 -3.38 4.00 -11.74
N GLU A 54 -3.17 3.60 -10.49
CA GLU A 54 -1.84 3.17 -10.05
C GLU A 54 -1.42 1.86 -10.72
N ALA A 55 -2.32 0.88 -10.90
CA ALA A 55 -1.99 -0.32 -11.67
C ALA A 55 -1.53 0.02 -13.09
N HIS A 56 -2.29 0.85 -13.81
CA HIS A 56 -1.90 1.31 -15.15
C HIS A 56 -0.52 1.96 -15.14
N LYS A 57 -0.27 2.87 -14.19
CA LYS A 57 1.02 3.58 -14.06
C LYS A 57 2.18 2.64 -13.75
N SER A 58 1.99 1.67 -12.86
CA SER A 58 3.02 0.71 -12.47
C SER A 58 3.42 -0.19 -13.64
N TYR A 59 2.44 -0.69 -14.38
CA TYR A 59 2.71 -1.51 -15.56
C TYR A 59 3.28 -0.67 -16.71
N SER A 60 2.85 0.58 -16.89
CA SER A 60 3.38 1.50 -17.92
C SER A 60 4.76 2.07 -17.60
N SER A 61 5.31 1.76 -16.41
CA SER A 61 6.62 2.24 -15.99
C SER A 61 7.76 1.62 -16.80
N HIS A 62 8.82 2.40 -16.99
CA HIS A 62 10.08 1.93 -17.59
C HIS A 62 11.06 1.40 -16.53
N ILE A 63 10.71 1.50 -15.24
CA ILE A 63 11.52 0.97 -14.14
C ILE A 63 11.50 -0.56 -14.21
N ASP A 64 12.68 -1.18 -14.22
CA ASP A 64 12.80 -2.63 -14.09
C ASP A 64 12.50 -3.04 -12.64
N TYR A 65 11.26 -3.47 -12.39
CA TYR A 65 10.82 -3.92 -11.07
C TYR A 65 11.53 -5.19 -10.57
N ASN A 66 12.25 -5.91 -11.43
CA ASN A 66 13.05 -7.06 -11.01
C ASN A 66 14.48 -6.67 -10.59
N SER A 67 14.86 -5.41 -10.77
CA SER A 67 16.23 -4.94 -10.53
C SER A 67 16.59 -4.97 -9.05
N ASN A 68 15.68 -4.58 -8.16
CA ASN A 68 15.84 -4.62 -6.72
C ASN A 68 14.47 -4.48 -6.00
N GLU A 69 14.48 -4.72 -4.69
CA GLU A 69 13.29 -4.63 -3.84
C GLU A 69 12.68 -3.23 -3.77
N ASP A 70 13.52 -2.18 -3.79
CA ASP A 70 13.06 -0.78 -3.76
C ASP A 70 12.25 -0.43 -5.02
N ALA A 71 12.73 -0.85 -6.20
CA ALA A 71 12.04 -0.69 -7.47
C ALA A 71 10.70 -1.45 -7.50
N PHE A 72 10.66 -2.66 -6.93
CA PHE A 72 9.41 -3.40 -6.78
C PHE A 72 8.44 -2.68 -5.83
N ASN A 73 8.92 -2.26 -4.66
CA ASN A 73 8.11 -1.59 -3.65
C ASN A 73 7.55 -0.26 -4.16
N GLN A 74 8.37 0.52 -4.87
CA GLN A 74 7.99 1.80 -5.48
C GLN A 74 6.84 1.66 -6.48
N LEU A 75 6.79 0.56 -7.23
CA LEU A 75 5.76 0.32 -8.24
C LEU A 75 4.55 -0.42 -7.69
N PHE A 76 4.75 -1.44 -6.86
CA PHE A 76 3.70 -2.42 -6.57
C PHE A 76 3.28 -2.49 -5.11
N VAL A 77 3.92 -1.74 -4.21
CA VAL A 77 3.59 -1.79 -2.77
C VAL A 77 3.19 -0.41 -2.27
N TRP A 78 4.11 0.56 -2.35
CA TRP A 78 3.91 1.88 -1.78
C TRP A 78 2.72 2.67 -2.34
N PRO A 79 2.43 2.67 -3.66
CA PRO A 79 1.28 3.39 -4.19
C PRO A 79 -0.04 2.86 -3.62
N TYR A 80 -0.19 1.54 -3.54
CA TYR A 80 -1.38 0.91 -2.99
C TYR A 80 -1.53 1.15 -1.49
N LEU A 81 -0.43 1.08 -0.72
CA LEU A 81 -0.46 1.44 0.70
C LEU A 81 -0.83 2.91 0.93
N SER A 82 -0.41 3.81 0.04
CA SER A 82 -0.82 5.21 0.07
C SER A 82 -2.32 5.38 -0.17
N ILE A 83 -2.88 4.66 -1.16
CA ILE A 83 -4.33 4.66 -1.44
C ILE A 83 -5.11 4.08 -0.25
N ILE A 84 -4.68 2.93 0.27
CA ILE A 84 -5.30 2.28 1.43
C ILE A 84 -5.25 3.20 2.64
N ALA A 85 -4.10 3.81 2.94
CA ALA A 85 -3.98 4.73 4.06
C ALA A 85 -4.98 5.88 3.95
N LYS A 86 -5.12 6.50 2.77
CA LYS A 86 -6.09 7.57 2.53
C LYS A 86 -7.55 7.13 2.59
N SER A 87 -7.83 5.86 2.28
CA SER A 87 -9.19 5.29 2.38
C SER A 87 -9.62 5.03 3.83
N VAL A 88 -8.68 5.00 4.79
CA VAL A 88 -9.02 4.85 6.21
C VAL A 88 -9.59 6.17 6.74
N THR A 89 -10.91 6.25 6.77
CA THR A 89 -11.67 7.37 7.35
C THR A 89 -12.07 7.04 8.79
N ILE A 90 -11.48 7.75 9.74
CA ILE A 90 -11.84 7.67 11.15
C ILE A 90 -12.14 9.09 11.62
N GLU A 91 -13.27 9.30 12.29
CA GLU A 91 -13.69 10.63 12.74
C GLU A 91 -12.60 11.27 13.61
N GLY A 92 -12.22 12.51 13.26
CA GLY A 92 -11.16 13.26 13.95
C GLY A 92 -9.73 12.77 13.67
N CYS A 93 -9.53 11.88 12.70
CA CYS A 93 -8.20 11.41 12.30
C CYS A 93 -7.94 11.57 10.81
N ASN A 94 -6.70 11.92 10.49
CA ASN A 94 -6.17 11.78 9.13
C ASN A 94 -5.24 10.56 9.09
N SER A 95 -5.28 9.80 8.01
CA SER A 95 -4.44 8.61 7.83
C SER A 95 -3.54 8.82 6.62
N ASP A 96 -2.25 8.54 6.79
CA ASP A 96 -1.30 8.65 5.69
C ASP A 96 -0.21 7.57 5.77
N PHE A 97 0.36 7.27 4.61
CA PHE A 97 1.47 6.33 4.48
C PHE A 97 2.80 7.07 4.41
N ILE A 98 3.70 6.76 5.34
CA ILE A 98 5.04 7.32 5.43
C ILE A 98 6.02 6.28 4.89
N GLN A 99 6.67 6.62 3.79
CA GLN A 99 7.79 5.87 3.21
C GLN A 99 9.09 6.27 3.91
N SER A 100 10.17 5.50 3.68
CA SER A 100 11.56 5.83 4.06
C SER A 100 11.94 5.65 5.54
N HIS A 101 12.03 4.39 5.99
CA HIS A 101 12.69 4.07 7.27
C HIS A 101 12.13 4.78 8.52
N PRO A 102 10.79 4.99 8.67
CA PRO A 102 10.28 5.66 9.85
C PRO A 102 10.57 4.86 11.13
N CYS A 103 10.97 5.59 12.17
CA CYS A 103 11.02 5.09 13.54
C CYS A 103 9.62 5.17 14.15
N LEU A 104 9.26 4.14 14.93
CA LEU A 104 8.01 4.12 15.69
C LEU A 104 8.07 5.05 16.91
N GLU A 105 7.14 6.01 17.00
CA GLU A 105 7.03 6.85 18.19
C GLU A 105 6.67 6.03 19.44
N SER A 106 5.89 4.96 19.27
CA SER A 106 5.61 3.98 20.33
C SER A 106 6.88 3.34 20.91
N MET A 107 7.80 2.87 20.06
CA MET A 107 9.08 2.30 20.49
C MET A 107 9.97 3.34 21.17
N SER A 108 10.04 4.55 20.59
CA SER A 108 10.71 5.71 21.21
C SER A 108 10.22 5.97 22.63
N ARG A 109 8.89 5.99 22.85
CA ARG A 109 8.28 6.19 24.18
C ARG A 109 8.65 5.06 25.15
N GLN A 110 8.59 3.80 24.70
CA GLN A 110 8.95 2.65 25.53
C GLN A 110 10.42 2.68 25.94
N LEU A 111 11.34 2.93 25.01
CA LEU A 111 12.78 3.04 25.30
C LEU A 111 13.09 4.16 26.29
N LYS A 112 12.39 5.31 26.18
CA LYS A 112 12.52 6.41 27.13
C LYS A 112 12.01 6.01 28.52
N ALA A 113 10.89 5.30 28.59
CA ALA A 113 10.30 4.84 29.85
C ALA A 113 11.22 3.86 30.61
N VAL A 114 11.97 3.02 29.89
CA VAL A 114 12.94 2.08 30.50
C VAL A 114 14.37 2.64 30.59
N VAL A 115 14.58 3.93 30.29
CA VAL A 115 15.90 4.59 30.32
C VAL A 115 16.95 3.91 29.42
N LEU A 116 16.50 3.29 28.32
CA LEU A 116 17.36 2.67 27.30
C LEU A 116 17.45 3.51 26.02
N TYR A 117 16.74 4.64 25.96
CA TYR A 117 16.84 5.57 24.86
C TYR A 117 18.14 6.37 24.95
N VAL A 118 19.10 6.08 24.06
CA VAL A 118 20.39 6.78 23.96
C VAL A 118 20.43 7.68 22.73
N ASP A 119 20.04 7.15 21.58
CA ASP A 119 19.86 7.84 20.31
C ASP A 119 18.89 7.04 19.41
N ASP A 120 18.65 7.53 18.20
CA ASP A 120 17.80 6.86 17.21
C ASP A 120 18.45 5.63 16.56
N LYS A 121 19.70 5.27 16.91
CA LYS A 121 20.38 4.11 16.33
C LYS A 121 19.90 2.79 16.92
N ASN A 122 19.40 2.83 18.15
CA ASN A 122 18.84 1.64 18.84
C ASN A 122 17.36 1.40 18.52
N GLN A 123 16.78 2.20 17.61
CA GLN A 123 15.42 2.00 17.16
C GLN A 123 15.37 1.19 15.88
N TYR A 124 14.39 0.29 15.81
CA TYR A 124 14.08 -0.39 14.57
C TYR A 124 13.49 0.62 13.57
N LYS A 125 13.99 0.57 12.34
CA LYS A 125 13.48 1.36 11.21
C LYS A 125 12.72 0.41 10.28
N SER A 126 11.53 0.82 9.87
CA SER A 126 10.65 0.03 9.01
C SER A 126 10.64 0.51 7.58
N ASP A 127 10.31 -0.32 6.61
CA ASP A 127 10.26 0.11 5.21
C ASP A 127 9.09 1.06 4.92
N GLY A 128 8.05 1.01 5.75
CA GLY A 128 6.94 1.94 5.71
C GLY A 128 6.07 1.89 6.95
N LEU A 129 5.29 2.95 7.15
CA LEU A 129 4.42 3.13 8.29
C LEU A 129 3.10 3.76 7.85
N ILE A 130 1.98 3.11 8.12
CA ILE A 130 0.67 3.79 8.06
C ILE A 130 0.44 4.44 9.42
N LYS A 131 0.16 5.73 9.43
CA LYS A 131 0.01 6.52 10.66
C LYS A 131 -1.33 7.25 10.67
N LEU A 132 -2.03 7.11 11.79
CA LEU A 132 -3.20 7.92 12.11
C LEU A 132 -2.77 9.16 12.90
N PHE A 133 -2.99 10.33 12.33
CA PHE A 133 -2.78 11.63 12.95
C PHE A 133 -4.08 12.06 13.65
N GLY A 134 -4.01 12.41 14.93
CA GLY A 134 -5.19 12.81 15.72
C GLY A 134 -5.38 11.96 16.98
N LEU A 135 -5.98 10.78 16.84
CA LEU A 135 -6.23 9.84 17.95
C LEU A 135 -4.97 9.02 18.27
N ASP A 136 -4.43 9.22 19.48
CA ASP A 136 -3.38 8.44 20.15
C ASP A 136 -2.12 8.06 19.32
N LYS A 137 -1.95 8.70 18.17
CA LYS A 137 -0.90 8.44 17.18
C LYS A 137 -0.76 6.94 16.91
N LEU A 138 -1.86 6.30 16.50
CA LEU A 138 -1.83 4.89 16.13
C LEU A 138 -0.87 4.69 14.94
N GLU A 139 -0.01 3.70 15.07
CA GLU A 139 1.08 3.40 14.14
C GLU A 139 0.95 1.94 13.69
N LEU A 140 0.79 1.72 12.39
CA LEU A 140 0.70 0.39 11.77
C LEU A 140 1.97 0.13 10.96
N LEU A 141 2.87 -0.65 11.55
CA LEU A 141 4.20 -0.92 11.04
C LEU A 141 4.15 -1.90 9.85
N LEU A 142 4.75 -1.52 8.73
CA LEU A 142 5.08 -2.48 7.67
C LEU A 142 6.50 -3.01 7.92
N LEU A 143 6.59 -4.27 8.31
CA LEU A 143 7.87 -4.97 8.47
C LEU A 143 8.37 -5.47 7.12
N GLU A 144 9.68 -5.45 6.94
CA GLU A 144 10.37 -6.07 5.79
C GLU A 144 9.88 -7.52 5.63
N THR A 145 9.37 -7.86 4.45
CA THR A 145 9.09 -9.27 4.12
C THR A 145 10.42 -9.96 3.89
N SER A 146 11.01 -10.52 4.96
CA SER A 146 12.25 -11.29 4.84
C SER A 146 11.99 -12.58 4.04
N GLY A 147 12.17 -12.54 2.71
CA GLY A 147 12.31 -13.76 1.90
C GLY A 147 11.76 -13.73 0.47
N SER A 148 12.71 -13.79 -0.48
CA SER A 148 12.64 -14.35 -1.84
C SER A 148 12.37 -13.46 -3.06
N PHE A 149 12.64 -12.15 -3.00
CA PHE A 149 13.11 -11.48 -4.21
C PHE A 149 14.63 -11.65 -4.32
N SER A 150 15.05 -12.64 -5.12
CA SER A 150 16.46 -12.88 -5.53
C SER A 150 17.53 -12.81 -4.43
N ASN A 151 17.17 -13.14 -3.18
CA ASN A 151 18.07 -12.99 -2.04
C ASN A 151 19.24 -13.99 -2.11
N LYS A 152 20.38 -13.54 -2.63
CA LYS A 152 21.69 -14.22 -2.52
C LYS A 152 22.43 -13.83 -1.24
N ASP A 153 21.90 -12.86 -0.51
CA ASP A 153 22.52 -12.29 0.66
C ASP A 153 22.11 -13.09 1.91
N LYS A 154 23.06 -13.87 2.42
CA LYS A 154 22.85 -14.71 3.61
C LYS A 154 22.61 -13.91 4.89
N ASN A 155 22.70 -12.57 4.81
CA ASN A 155 22.66 -11.66 5.94
C ASN A 155 21.27 -11.04 6.19
N LYS A 156 20.26 -11.26 5.32
CA LYS A 156 18.88 -10.88 5.67
C LYS A 156 18.35 -11.86 6.70
N VAL A 157 18.53 -11.48 7.96
CA VAL A 157 18.09 -12.20 9.15
C VAL A 157 16.59 -12.45 9.02
N LYS A 158 16.19 -13.73 9.05
CA LYS A 158 14.80 -14.13 9.29
C LYS A 158 14.32 -13.35 10.53
N LEU A 159 13.23 -12.60 10.42
CA LEU A 159 12.48 -12.18 11.61
C LEU A 159 11.94 -13.45 12.29
N GLY A 160 12.79 -14.04 13.13
CA GLY A 160 12.63 -15.34 13.75
C GLY A 160 13.27 -15.32 15.13
N HIS A 161 12.43 -14.96 16.10
CA HIS A 161 12.51 -15.25 17.53
C HIS A 161 13.81 -15.89 18.08
N HIS A 162 14.69 -15.09 18.68
CA HIS A 162 15.48 -15.53 19.83
C HIS A 162 15.32 -14.52 20.96
N LYS A 163 14.24 -14.70 21.73
CA LYS A 163 14.17 -14.25 23.12
C LYS A 163 15.08 -15.20 23.92
N GLY A 164 16.37 -14.94 23.90
CA GLY A 164 17.36 -15.61 24.75
C GLY A 164 17.60 -14.77 25.98
N TYR A 165 16.74 -14.88 26.99
CA TYR A 165 17.16 -14.62 28.36
C TYR A 165 18.27 -15.63 28.68
N THR A 166 19.43 -15.15 29.07
CA THR A 166 20.36 -15.91 29.91
C THR A 166 20.77 -15.00 31.05
N GLU A 167 20.07 -15.15 32.17
CA GLU A 167 20.62 -14.94 33.50
C GLU A 167 21.67 -16.04 33.77
N HIS A 168 22.91 -15.63 34.02
CA HIS A 168 23.71 -15.94 35.22
C HIS A 168 25.14 -15.45 35.05
#